data_AF-A0Y5A6-F1
#
_entry.id   AF-A0Y5A6-F1
#
_cell.length_a   1.000
_cell.length_b   1.000
_cell.length_c   1.000
_cell.angle_alpha   90.00
_cell.angle_beta   90.00
_cell.angle_gamma   90.00
#
_symmetry.space_group_name_H-M   'P 1'
#
loop_
_entity.id
_entity.type
_entity.pdbx_description
1 polymer ?
#
loop_
_entity_poly.entity_id
_entity_poly.type
_entity_poly.pdbx_seq_one_letter_code
_entity_poly.pdbx_strand_id
1 'polypeptide(L)' 'SGLLEDIQARDDRDMNRAVAPLVPAEDAIELDTSELNAQQVFDKVITLLDAAISEGKLPKRS' A
#
# COMPACT_ATOMS: atom_id res chain seq x y z
N SER A 1 -21.32 8.75 -15.27
CA SER A 1 -20.92 7.69 -14.35
C SER A 1 -20.55 6.46 -15.11
N GLY A 2 -19.32 6.44 -15.58
CA GLY A 2 -18.56 5.20 -15.73
C GLY A 2 -17.90 4.84 -14.41
N LEU A 3 -17.69 3.54 -14.17
CA LEU A 3 -16.97 3.03 -12.98
C LEU A 3 -15.63 3.73 -12.73
N LEU A 4 -14.90 4.08 -13.80
CA LEU A 4 -13.62 4.77 -13.72
C LEU A 4 -13.75 6.19 -13.14
N GLU A 5 -14.78 6.94 -13.57
CA GLU A 5 -15.06 8.29 -13.07
C GLU A 5 -15.37 8.25 -11.57
N ASP A 6 -16.17 7.25 -11.16
CA ASP A 6 -16.57 7.08 -9.76
C ASP A 6 -15.37 6.71 -8.86
N ILE A 7 -14.43 5.90 -9.37
CA ILE A 7 -13.17 5.56 -8.66
C ILE A 7 -12.29 6.79 -8.53
N GLN A 8 -12.04 7.52 -9.62
CA GLN A 8 -11.20 8.72 -9.59
C GLN A 8 -11.76 9.79 -8.63
N ALA A 9 -13.07 10.04 -8.67
CA ALA A 9 -13.71 10.99 -7.77
C ALA A 9 -13.68 10.54 -6.29
N ARG A 10 -13.58 9.23 -6.01
CA ARG A 10 -13.36 8.73 -4.64
C ARG A 10 -11.92 8.98 -4.22
N ASP A 11 -10.96 8.60 -5.05
CA ASP A 11 -9.54 8.70 -4.73
C ASP A 11 -9.14 10.17 -4.51
N ASP A 12 -9.64 11.09 -5.35
CA ASP A 12 -9.44 12.55 -5.17
C ASP A 12 -9.97 13.06 -3.83
N ARG A 13 -11.15 12.59 -3.41
CA ARG A 13 -11.73 12.98 -2.12
C ARG A 13 -10.93 12.41 -0.95
N ASP A 14 -10.49 11.16 -1.06
CA ASP A 14 -9.74 10.49 0.01
C ASP A 14 -8.33 11.07 0.18
N MET A 15 -7.67 11.48 -0.91
CA MET A 15 -6.37 12.17 -0.85
C MET A 15 -6.48 13.58 -0.23
N ASN A 16 -7.57 14.30 -0.50
CA ASN A 16 -7.72 15.71 -0.10
C ASN A 16 -8.52 15.93 1.20
N ARG A 17 -8.95 14.86 1.90
CA ARG A 17 -9.75 15.02 3.13
C ARG A 17 -8.92 15.67 4.25
N ALA A 18 -9.53 16.58 5.00
CA ALA A 18 -8.84 17.34 6.05
C ALA A 18 -8.36 16.49 7.24
N VAL A 19 -8.98 15.33 7.48
CA VAL A 19 -8.66 14.44 8.60
C VAL A 19 -8.25 13.07 8.06
N ALA A 20 -7.06 12.60 8.47
CA ALA A 20 -6.47 11.32 8.09
C ALA A 20 -6.38 11.11 6.55
N PRO A 21 -5.87 12.05 5.74
CA PRO A 21 -5.84 11.92 4.28
C PRO A 21 -5.16 10.62 3.80
N LEU A 22 -5.53 10.14 2.61
CA LEU A 22 -4.88 9.01 1.96
C LEU A 22 -3.49 9.44 1.47
N VAL A 23 -2.49 9.31 2.33
CA VAL A 23 -1.07 9.61 2.03
C VAL A 23 -0.22 8.48 2.61
N PRO A 24 0.79 7.99 1.86
CA PRO A 24 1.75 7.04 2.41
C PRO A 24 2.50 7.62 3.62
N ALA A 25 2.84 6.78 4.60
CA ALA A 25 3.75 7.17 5.66
C ALA A 25 5.16 7.45 5.11
N GLU A 26 5.98 8.19 5.85
CA GLU A 26 7.36 8.52 5.42
C GLU A 26 8.24 7.28 5.22
N ASP A 27 7.98 6.22 5.97
CA ASP A 27 8.68 4.94 5.92
C ASP A 27 7.92 3.86 5.13
N ALA A 28 6.82 4.24 4.46
CA ALA A 28 6.04 3.31 3.67
C ALA A 28 6.84 2.78 2.47
N ILE A 29 6.65 1.50 2.17
CA ILE A 29 7.17 0.87 0.96
C ILE A 29 6.03 0.85 -0.06
N GLU A 30 6.21 1.55 -1.17
CA GLU A 30 5.24 1.54 -2.27
C GLU A 30 5.37 0.25 -3.08
N LEU A 31 4.23 -0.41 -3.32
CA LEU A 31 4.13 -1.64 -4.10
C LEU A 31 3.07 -1.47 -5.18
N ASP A 32 3.50 -1.23 -6.41
CA ASP A 32 2.62 -1.26 -7.57
C ASP A 32 2.22 -2.70 -7.91
N THR A 33 0.92 -2.94 -7.96
CA THR A 33 0.31 -4.25 -8.20
C THR A 33 -0.44 -4.33 -9.52
N SER A 34 -0.37 -3.29 -10.37
CA SER A 34 -1.15 -3.17 -11.61
C SER A 34 -1.04 -4.40 -12.52
N GLU A 35 0.14 -5.01 -12.57
CA GLU A 35 0.45 -6.17 -13.41
C GLU A 35 0.62 -7.49 -12.62
N LEU A 36 0.20 -7.50 -11.35
CA LEU A 36 0.39 -8.64 -10.45
C LEU A 36 -0.94 -9.30 -10.10
N ASN A 37 -0.93 -10.64 -10.05
CA ASN A 37 -2.02 -11.37 -9.42
C ASN A 37 -1.87 -11.38 -7.89
N ALA A 38 -2.94 -11.76 -7.19
CA ALA A 38 -2.98 -11.77 -5.72
C ALA A 38 -1.87 -12.60 -5.07
N GLN A 39 -1.47 -13.74 -5.66
CA GLN A 39 -0.40 -14.58 -5.13
C GLN A 39 0.96 -13.88 -5.25
N GLN A 40 1.24 -13.24 -6.39
CA GLN A 40 2.48 -12.50 -6.60
C GLN A 40 2.60 -11.30 -5.67
N VAL A 41 1.48 -10.61 -5.39
CA VAL A 41 1.45 -9.53 -4.39
C VAL A 41 1.76 -10.08 -3.01
N PHE A 42 1.13 -11.19 -2.62
CA PHE A 42 1.37 -11.84 -1.33
C PHE A 42 2.85 -12.21 -1.15
N ASP A 43 3.46 -12.88 -2.14
CA ASP A 43 4.86 -13.31 -2.07
C ASP A 43 5.82 -12.11 -1.96
N LYS A 44 5.53 -11.01 -2.69
CA LYS A 44 6.30 -9.76 -2.57
C LYS A 44 6.17 -9.14 -1.18
N VAL A 45 4.97 -9.09 -0.61
CA VAL A 45 4.74 -8.57 0.75
C VAL A 45 5.49 -9.39 1.79
N ILE A 46 5.48 -10.73 1.69
CA ILE A 46 6.26 -11.60 2.60
C ILE A 46 7.75 -11.30 2.51
N THR A 47 8.28 -11.15 1.30
CA THR A 47 9.69 -10.82 1.08
C THR A 47 10.08 -9.47 1.70
N LEU A 48 9.22 -8.45 1.54
CA LEU A 48 9.44 -7.13 2.13
C LEU A 48 9.40 -7.17 3.66
N LEU A 49 8.51 -7.97 4.25
CA LEU A 49 8.42 -8.17 5.70
C LEU A 49 9.69 -8.83 6.26
N ASP A 50 10.18 -9.90 5.61
CA ASP A 50 11.39 -10.59 6.05
C ASP A 50 12.61 -9.65 6.01
N ALA A 51 12.72 -8.84 4.96
CA ALA A 51 13.75 -7.81 4.84
C ALA A 51 13.65 -6.79 5.99
N ALA A 52 12.45 -6.23 6.22
CA ALA A 52 12.22 -5.25 7.28
C ALA A 52 12.51 -5.81 8.68
N ILE A 53 12.21 -7.08 8.94
CA ILE A 53 12.56 -7.76 10.20
C ILE A 53 14.08 -7.94 10.31
N SER A 54 14.74 -8.33 9.23
CA SER A 54 16.20 -8.55 9.21
C SER A 54 16.99 -7.26 9.42
N GLU A 55 16.45 -6.15 8.93
CA GLU A 55 16.99 -4.79 9.08
C GLU A 55 16.62 -4.14 10.42
N GLY A 56 15.79 -4.79 11.23
CA GLY A 56 15.34 -4.28 12.53
C GLY A 56 14.30 -3.16 12.46
N LYS A 57 13.70 -2.92 11.30
CA LYS A 57 12.61 -1.95 11.09
C LYS A 57 11.29 -2.44 11.71
N LEU A 58 11.10 -3.75 11.76
CA LEU A 58 9.94 -4.40 12.39
C LEU A 58 10.38 -5.38 13.48
N PRO A 59 9.57 -5.56 14.54
CA PRO A 59 9.87 -6.54 15.58
C PRO A 59 9.88 -7.95 15.00
N LYS A 60 10.78 -8.80 15.50
CA LYS A 60 10.76 -10.23 15.19
C LYS A 60 9.45 -10.82 15.69
N ARG A 61 8.85 -11.70 14.89
CA ARG A 61 7.72 -12.52 15.33
C ARG A 61 8.14 -13.33 16.56
N SER A 62 7.40 -13.19 17.65
CA SER A 62 7.52 -14.03 18.85
C SER A 62 7.22 -15.49 18.57
#